data_AF-A0A5J5IY68-F1
#
_entry.id   AF-A0A5J5IY68-F1
#
_cell.length_a   1.000
_cell.length_b   1.000
_cell.length_c   1.000
_cell.angle_alpha   90.00
_cell.angle_beta   90.00
_cell.angle_gamma   90.00
#
_symmetry.space_group_name_H-M   'P 1'
#
loop_
_entity.id
_entity.type
_entity.pdbx_description
1 polymer ?
#
loop_
_entity_poly.entity_id
_entity_poly.type
_entity_poly.pdbx_seq_one_letter_code
_entity_poly.pdbx_strand_id
1 'polypeptide(L)' 'MTIKLDSSSTGIVVYCTECEYWRAFRFHKDDAWDAACLHEERVHPEDEHQRHARDERNSLARRKSDTRVILTI' A
#
# COMPACT_ATOMS: atom_id res chain seq x y z
N MET A 1 12.58 3.56 -6.82
CA MET A 1 11.11 3.69 -6.98
C MET A 1 10.48 4.67 -5.98
N THR A 2 9.75 5.68 -6.45
CA THR A 2 8.81 6.48 -5.62
C THR A 2 7.36 6.39 -6.13
N ILE A 3 6.48 5.73 -5.35
CA ILE A 3 5.02 5.80 -5.50
C ILE A 3 4.47 7.02 -4.76
N LYS A 4 3.49 7.70 -5.34
CA LYS A 4 2.66 8.70 -4.66
C LYS A 4 1.18 8.33 -4.73
N LEU A 5 0.45 8.67 -3.66
CA LEU A 5 -1.00 8.55 -3.57
C LEU A 5 -1.60 9.96 -3.54
N ASP A 6 -2.41 10.29 -4.54
CA ASP A 6 -3.23 11.49 -4.57
C ASP A 6 -4.66 11.12 -4.19
N SER A 7 -5.09 11.54 -3.00
CA SER A 7 -6.35 11.15 -2.38
C SER A 7 -7.37 12.27 -2.37
N SER A 8 -8.58 11.98 -2.83
CA SER A 8 -9.75 12.87 -2.82
C SER A 8 -10.94 12.19 -2.13
N SER A 9 -12.04 12.92 -1.96
CA SER A 9 -13.30 12.36 -1.45
C SER A 9 -13.89 11.27 -2.36
N THR A 10 -13.51 11.26 -3.64
CA THR A 10 -14.08 10.35 -4.66
C THR A 10 -13.21 9.11 -4.89
N GLY A 11 -11.95 9.15 -4.46
CA GLY A 11 -11.01 8.04 -4.61
C GLY A 11 -9.56 8.48 -4.61
N ILE A 12 -8.69 7.55 -4.96
CA ILE A 12 -7.24 7.66 -4.83
C ILE A 12 -6.58 7.30 -6.16
N VAL A 13 -5.76 8.22 -6.67
CA VAL A 13 -4.87 7.97 -7.81
C VAL A 13 -3.49 7.62 -7.28
N VAL A 14 -3.02 6.42 -7.62
CA VAL A 14 -1.67 5.95 -7.37
C VAL A 14 -0.86 6.18 -8.63
N TYR A 15 0.31 6.79 -8.51
CA TYR A 15 1.22 6.99 -9.64
C TYR A 15 2.67 6.81 -9.24
N CYS A 16 3.46 6.34 -10.21
CA CYS A 16 4.90 6.16 -10.09
C CYS A 16 5.59 7.40 -10.67
N THR A 17 6.59 7.95 -9.97
CA THR A 17 7.33 9.11 -10.50
C THR A 17 8.37 8.73 -11.55
N GLU A 18 8.71 7.45 -11.66
CA GLU A 18 9.72 6.92 -12.60
C GLU A 18 9.08 6.31 -13.86
N CYS A 19 7.82 5.88 -13.78
CA CYS A 19 7.05 5.33 -14.90
C CYS A 19 6.00 6.35 -15.39
N GLU A 20 6.36 7.13 -16.41
CA GLU A 20 5.55 8.26 -16.93
C GLU A 20 4.07 7.90 -17.20
N TYR A 21 3.83 6.70 -17.71
CA TYR A 21 2.51 6.26 -18.17
C TYR A 21 1.76 5.38 -17.16
N TRP A 22 2.39 5.00 -16.05
CA TRP A 22 1.75 4.10 -15.09
C TRP A 22 0.96 4.88 -14.03
N ARG A 23 -0.34 4.59 -13.95
CA ARG A 23 -1.26 5.11 -12.94
C ARG A 23 -2.33 4.06 -12.62
N ALA A 24 -2.82 4.06 -11.39
CA ALA A 24 -3.94 3.22 -10.96
C ALA A 24 -4.93 4.04 -10.13
N PHE A 25 -6.23 3.84 -10.36
CA PHE A 25 -7.28 4.46 -9.55
C PHE A 25 -7.93 3.42 -8.64
N ARG A 26 -8.14 3.77 -7.36
CA ARG A 26 -8.78 2.92 -6.35
C ARG A 26 -9.70 3.74 -5.45
N PHE A 27 -10.76 3.11 -4.96
CA PHE A 27 -11.69 3.75 -4.03
C PHE A 27 -11.20 3.71 -2.59
N HIS A 28 -10.52 2.62 -2.21
CA HIS A 28 -10.06 2.40 -0.85
C HIS A 28 -8.54 2.49 -0.75
N LYS A 29 -8.07 2.95 0.42
CA LYS A 29 -6.65 3.16 0.69
C LYS A 29 -5.86 1.85 0.67
N ASP A 30 -6.45 0.76 1.17
CA ASP A 30 -5.80 -0.55 1.16
C ASP A 30 -5.59 -1.05 -0.28
N ASP A 31 -6.61 -0.95 -1.14
CA ASP A 31 -6.48 -1.30 -2.55
C ASP A 31 -5.44 -0.44 -3.29
N ALA A 32 -5.32 0.84 -2.90
CA ALA A 32 -4.33 1.76 -3.44
C ALA A 32 -2.89 1.31 -3.08
N TRP A 33 -2.67 0.88 -1.84
CA TRP A 33 -1.39 0.32 -1.43
C TRP A 33 -1.09 -1.01 -2.11
N ASP A 34 -2.09 -1.86 -2.31
CA ASP A 34 -1.88 -3.14 -3.01
C ASP A 34 -1.51 -2.92 -4.48
N ALA A 35 -2.14 -1.93 -5.14
CA ALA A 35 -1.75 -1.52 -6.49
C ALA A 35 -0.31 -0.99 -6.55
N ALA A 36 0.11 -0.23 -5.53
CA ALA A 36 1.48 0.26 -5.41
C ALA A 36 2.51 -0.87 -5.29
N CYS A 37 2.25 -1.83 -4.39
CA CYS A 37 3.13 -2.99 -4.19
C CYS A 37 3.23 -3.84 -5.46
N LEU A 38 2.11 -4.09 -6.12
CA LEU A 38 2.07 -4.90 -7.33
C LEU A 38 2.81 -4.24 -8.50
N HIS A 39 2.83 -2.91 -8.58
CA HIS A 39 3.64 -2.21 -9.57
C HIS A 39 5.13 -2.26 -9.25
N GLU A 40 5.51 -2.02 -7.98
CA GLU A 40 6.90 -2.17 -7.53
C GLU A 40 7.42 -3.58 -7.81
N GLU A 41 6.69 -4.62 -7.38
CA GLU A 41 7.05 -6.04 -7.59
C GLU A 41 7.27 -6.40 -9.07
N ARG A 42 6.54 -5.77 -10.00
CA ARG A 42 6.58 -6.11 -11.43
C ARG A 42 7.57 -5.28 -12.23
N VAL A 43 7.76 -4.01 -11.87
CA VAL A 43 8.47 -3.03 -12.69
C VAL A 43 9.75 -2.53 -12.03
N HIS A 44 9.84 -2.63 -10.70
CA HIS A 44 10.99 -2.19 -9.90
C HIS A 44 11.40 -3.28 -8.90
N PRO A 45 11.83 -4.46 -9.37
CA PRO A 45 12.05 -5.62 -8.50
C PRO A 45 13.15 -5.40 -7.45
N GLU A 46 14.17 -4.59 -7.77
CA GLU A 46 15.24 -4.17 -6.85
C GLU A 46 14.78 -3.23 -5.74
N ASP A 47 13.62 -2.57 -5.89
CA ASP A 47 13.06 -1.72 -4.84
C ASP A 47 12.13 -2.54 -3.93
N GLU A 48 12.22 -2.28 -2.63
CA GLU A 48 11.44 -3.01 -1.61
C GLU A 48 10.60 -2.09 -0.72
N HIS A 49 10.51 -0.80 -1.04
CA HIS A 49 9.91 0.18 -0.15
C HIS A 49 8.42 -0.10 0.10
N GLN A 50 7.65 -0.37 -0.95
CA GLN A 50 6.22 -0.65 -0.81
C GLN A 50 5.98 -2.04 -0.25
N ARG A 51 6.78 -3.04 -0.66
CA ARG A 51 6.75 -4.38 -0.08
C ARG A 51 6.96 -4.35 1.44
N HIS A 52 8.01 -3.67 1.90
CA HIS A 52 8.33 -3.54 3.31
C HIS A 52 7.21 -2.83 4.07
N ALA A 53 6.69 -1.72 3.53
CA ALA A 53 5.57 -0.99 4.13
C ALA A 53 4.28 -1.84 4.24
N ARG A 54 4.02 -2.74 3.28
CA ARG A 54 2.91 -3.71 3.34
C ARG A 54 3.12 -4.72 4.47
N ASP A 55 4.32 -5.27 4.59
CA ASP A 55 4.64 -6.28 5.61
C ASP A 55 4.56 -5.69 7.02
N GLU A 56 5.06 -4.46 7.21
CA GLU A 56 4.90 -3.73 8.46
C GLU A 56 3.42 -3.50 8.81
N ARG A 57 2.61 -3.04 7.84
CA ARG A 57 1.16 -2.85 8.04
C ARG A 57 0.48 -4.16 8.47
N ASN A 58 0.80 -5.26 7.80
CA ASN A 58 0.26 -6.58 8.12
C ASN A 58 0.67 -7.03 9.54
N SER A 59 1.92 -6.79 9.93
CA SER A 59 2.41 -7.10 11.28
C SER A 59 1.68 -6.29 12.36
N LEU A 60 1.43 -5.01 12.11
CA LEU A 60 0.70 -4.12 13.03
C LEU A 60 -0.78 -4.50 13.13
N ALA A 61 -1.41 -4.86 12.02
CA ALA A 61 -2.80 -5.34 12.01
C ALA A 61 -2.95 -6.61 12.86
N ARG A 62 -2.02 -7.56 12.73
CA ARG A 62 -2.00 -8.79 13.55
C ARG A 62 -1.85 -8.47 15.05
N ARG A 63 -0.91 -7.61 15.42
CA ARG A 63 -0.72 -7.17 16.82
C ARG A 63 -1.96 -6.53 17.43
N LYS A 64 -2.67 -5.69 16.65
CA LYS A 64 -3.93 -5.07 17.10
C LYS A 64 -5.02 -6.10 17.36
N SER A 65 -5.12 -7.12 16.50
CA SER A 65 -6.07 -8.22 16.67
C SER A 65 -5.77 -9.02 17.95
N ASP A 66 -4.51 -9.38 18.19
CA ASP A 66 -4.11 -10.10 19.41
C ASP A 66 -4.39 -9.30 20.69
N THR A 67 -4.10 -7.99 20.66
CA THR A 67 -4.39 -7.10 21.81
C THR A 67 -5.89 -7.02 22.10
N ARG A 68 -6.73 -7.02 21.06
CA ARG A 68 -8.19 -6.98 21.19
C ARG A 68 -8.74 -8.28 21.80
N VAL A 69 -8.12 -9.42 21.53
CA VAL A 69 -8.49 -10.71 22.16
C VAL A 69 -8.16 -10.70 23.65
N ILE A 70 -7.01 -10.15 24.06
CA ILE A 70 -6.59 -10.11 25.47
C ILE A 70 -7.48 -9.18 26.31
N LEU A 71 -7.94 -8.05 25.76
CA LEU A 71 -8.76 -7.07 26.50
C LEU A 71 -10.25 -7.44 26.64
N THR A 72 -10.70 -8.54 26.03
CA THR A 72 -12.11 -8.96 26.03
C THR A 72 -12.39 -10.10 27.03
N ILE A 73 -11.43 -10.41 27.93
CA ILE A 73 -11.54 -11.50 28.92
C ILE A 73 -11.73 -10.92 30.33
#